data_AF-A0A9D5HYU0-F1
#
_entry.id   AF-A0A9D5HYU0-F1
#
_cell.length_a   1.000
_cell.length_b   1.000
_cell.length_c   1.000
_cell.angle_alpha   90.00
_cell.angle_beta   90.00
_cell.angle_gamma   90.00
#
_symmetry.space_group_name_H-M   'P 1'
#
loop_
_entity.id
_entity.type
_entity.pdbx_description
1 polymer ?
#
loop_
_entity_poly.entity_id
_entity_poly.type
_entity_poly.pdbx_seq_one_letter_code
_entity_poly.pdbx_strand_id
1 'polypeptide(L)'
;MKRSANSRNSGSEASSPKSPVPSNVFDVFKEMKQAYFLKVPKNIQVLDLFILFMTSISIIQGVYCLLIRTTYPLDSLIGGIFCTIGTALLVSALRIQLTCPSYFGNVSPKTAFSDFVICCIVFFIGCASVLV
;
A
#
# COMPACT_ATOMS: atom_id res chain seq x y z
N MET A 1 -18.26 71.29 16.21
CA MET A 1 -16.98 71.33 15.46
C MET A 1 -15.93 70.57 16.29
N LYS A 2 -15.36 69.48 15.75
CA LYS A 2 -14.13 68.75 16.18
C LYS A 2 -14.18 68.00 17.55
N ARG A 3 -14.27 66.66 17.59
CA ARG A 3 -13.20 65.62 17.52
C ARG A 3 -12.01 65.85 18.46
N SER A 4 -11.82 65.02 19.51
CA SER A 4 -10.65 64.14 19.67
C SER A 4 -10.68 63.25 20.94
N ALA A 5 -10.33 61.97 20.73
CA ALA A 5 -9.61 60.99 21.56
C ALA A 5 -9.80 60.90 23.09
N ASN A 6 -10.08 59.67 23.58
CA ASN A 6 -9.15 58.85 24.38
C ASN A 6 -9.91 57.80 25.22
N SER A 7 -9.78 56.50 24.91
CA SER A 7 -9.94 55.47 25.94
C SER A 7 -9.26 54.14 25.59
N ARG A 8 -8.24 53.85 26.40
CA ARG A 8 -7.83 52.54 26.94
C ARG A 8 -7.11 51.54 26.02
N ASN A 9 -5.80 51.53 26.24
CA ASN A 9 -4.87 50.41 26.06
C ASN A 9 -5.22 49.22 26.98
N SER A 10 -5.16 47.98 26.47
CA SER A 10 -4.23 46.91 26.92
C SER A 10 -4.79 45.50 26.68
N GLY A 11 -4.06 44.72 25.85
CA GLY A 11 -3.83 43.27 25.98
C GLY A 11 -4.98 42.27 25.79
N SER A 12 -4.95 41.51 24.69
CA SER A 12 -4.74 40.04 24.73
C SER A 12 -4.87 39.41 23.35
N GLU A 13 -3.74 38.87 22.91
CA GLU A 13 -3.51 37.68 22.08
C GLU A 13 -4.70 36.71 21.93
N ALA A 14 -5.03 36.38 20.67
CA ALA A 14 -5.51 35.06 20.23
C ALA A 14 -5.38 34.99 18.70
N SER A 15 -4.14 35.02 18.18
CA SER A 15 -3.55 33.82 17.56
C SER A 15 -4.56 32.99 16.77
N SER A 16 -4.79 33.43 15.52
CA SER A 16 -5.17 32.57 14.41
C SER A 16 -4.36 31.26 14.49
N PRO A 17 -4.99 30.07 14.36
CA PRO A 17 -4.25 28.82 14.34
C PRO A 17 -3.37 28.80 13.10
N LYS A 18 -2.11 29.20 13.26
CA LYS A 18 -1.02 28.91 12.33
C LYS A 18 -1.00 27.40 12.18
N SER A 19 -1.53 26.90 11.07
CA SER A 19 -1.13 25.61 10.55
C SER A 19 0.39 25.66 10.39
N PRO A 20 1.18 24.84 11.10
CA PRO A 20 2.56 24.66 10.75
C PRO A 20 2.56 23.98 9.38
N VAL A 21 2.89 24.74 8.34
CA VAL A 21 3.16 24.18 7.01
C VAL A 21 4.40 23.29 7.21
N PRO A 22 4.32 21.95 7.09
CA PRO A 22 5.47 21.10 7.35
C PRO A 22 6.50 21.36 6.25
N SER A 23 7.62 21.97 6.62
CA SER A 23 8.74 22.30 5.72
C SER A 23 9.57 21.06 5.32
N ASN A 24 9.26 19.88 5.88
CA ASN A 24 9.97 18.64 5.59
C ASN A 24 8.97 17.55 5.16
N VAL A 25 9.09 17.09 3.91
CA VAL A 25 8.40 15.88 3.43
C VAL A 25 8.64 14.68 4.35
N PHE A 26 9.78 14.62 5.01
CA PHE A 26 10.14 13.56 5.96
C PHE A 26 9.27 13.56 7.23
N ASP A 27 8.88 14.73 7.73
CA ASP A 27 7.99 14.84 8.88
C ASP A 27 6.57 14.40 8.52
N VAL A 28 6.12 14.73 7.31
CA VAL A 28 4.84 14.23 6.76
C VAL A 28 4.88 12.70 6.61
N PHE A 29 5.96 12.13 6.08
CA PHE A 29 6.12 10.66 5.99
C PHE A 29 6.14 9.99 7.37
N LYS A 30 6.79 10.62 8.36
CA LYS A 30 6.86 10.09 9.73
C LYS A 30 5.49 10.11 10.41
N GLU A 31 4.74 11.20 10.26
CA GLU A 31 3.38 11.34 10.76
C GLU A 31 2.42 10.34 10.09
N MET A 32 2.49 10.19 8.77
CA MET A 32 1.70 9.23 8.01
C MET A 32 2.03 7.78 8.39
N LYS A 33 3.31 7.44 8.57
CA LYS A 33 3.74 6.12 9.03
C LYS A 33 3.19 5.86 10.44
N GLN A 34 3.32 6.80 11.36
CA GLN A 34 2.84 6.64 12.73
C GLN A 34 1.32 6.49 12.79
N ALA A 35 0.57 7.27 12.00
CA ALA A 35 -0.87 7.13 11.83
C ALA A 35 -1.28 5.78 11.22
N TYR A 36 -0.49 5.25 10.28
CA TYR A 36 -0.72 3.93 9.67
C TYR A 36 -0.54 2.78 10.68
N PHE A 37 0.54 2.79 11.45
CA PHE A 37 0.79 1.77 12.48
C PHE A 37 -0.24 1.80 13.63
N LEU A 38 -0.84 2.96 13.90
CA LEU A 38 -1.90 3.10 14.92
C LEU A 38 -3.27 2.62 14.44
N LYS A 39 -3.56 2.75 13.13
CA LYS A 39 -4.89 2.49 12.58
C LYS A 39 -5.04 1.10 11.96
N VAL A 40 -3.95 0.45 11.59
CA VAL A 40 -3.99 -0.85 10.91
C VAL A 40 -3.82 -2.01 11.90
N PRO A 41 -4.75 -2.99 11.94
CA PRO A 41 -4.62 -4.18 12.77
C PRO A 41 -3.43 -5.05 12.31
N LYS A 42 -2.72 -5.67 13.26
CA LYS A 42 -1.51 -6.49 13.04
C LYS A 42 -1.65 -7.55 11.92
N ASN A 43 -2.85 -8.11 11.75
CA ASN A 43 -3.14 -9.11 10.72
C ASN A 43 -2.92 -8.56 9.31
N ILE A 44 -3.35 -7.32 9.04
CA ILE A 44 -3.21 -6.67 7.73
C ILE A 44 -1.77 -6.22 7.49
N GLN A 45 -1.03 -5.92 8.56
CA GLN A 45 0.37 -5.52 8.48
C GLN A 45 1.29 -6.66 8.01
N VAL A 46 0.99 -7.90 8.39
CA VAL A 46 1.72 -9.09 7.90
C VAL A 46 1.51 -9.27 6.39
N LEU A 47 0.28 -9.05 5.90
CA LEU A 47 -0.02 -9.09 4.47
C LEU A 47 0.75 -8.00 3.71
N ASP A 48 0.81 -6.78 4.25
CA ASP A 48 1.54 -5.66 3.64
C ASP A 48 3.05 -5.94 3.54
N LEU A 49 3.63 -6.50 4.60
CA LEU A 49 5.03 -6.92 4.60
C LEU A 49 5.31 -8.05 3.61
N PHE A 50 4.38 -9.01 3.48
CA PHE A 50 4.49 -10.10 2.52
C PHE A 50 4.43 -9.59 1.07
N ILE A 51 3.50 -8.69 0.75
CA ILE A 51 3.39 -8.06 -0.58
C ILE A 51 4.66 -7.29 -0.91
N LEU A 52 5.19 -6.52 0.05
CA LEU A 52 6.44 -5.77 -0.11
C LEU A 52 7.63 -6.70 -0.40
N PHE A 53 7.71 -7.82 0.33
CA PHE A 53 8.77 -8.82 0.15
C PHE A 53 8.68 -9.48 -1.24
N MET A 54 7.51 -9.94 -1.63
CA MET A 54 7.27 -10.55 -2.96
C MET A 54 7.56 -9.58 -4.11
N THR A 55 7.16 -8.31 -3.96
CA THR A 55 7.47 -7.25 -4.93
C THR A 55 8.97 -7.01 -5.02
N SER A 56 9.67 -6.99 -3.88
CA SER A 56 11.12 -6.79 -3.83
C SER A 56 11.86 -7.93 -4.55
N ILE A 57 11.46 -9.18 -4.32
CA ILE A 57 12.03 -10.35 -5.01
C ILE A 57 11.82 -10.27 -6.52
N SER A 58 10.59 -9.91 -6.95
CA SER A 58 10.26 -9.73 -8.37
C SER A 58 11.15 -8.69 -9.04
N ILE A 59 11.38 -7.55 -8.38
CA ILE A 59 12.27 -6.49 -8.88
C ILE A 59 13.71 -7.01 -9.00
N ILE A 60 14.23 -7.68 -7.96
CA ILE A 60 15.60 -8.22 -7.97
C ILE A 60 15.78 -9.21 -9.12
N GLN A 61 14.81 -10.11 -9.31
CA GLN A 61 14.84 -11.11 -10.38
C GLN A 61 14.66 -10.49 -11.77
N GLY A 62 13.86 -9.42 -11.87
CA GLY A 62 13.72 -8.61 -13.08
C GLY A 62 15.02 -7.87 -13.46
N VAL A 63 15.69 -7.24 -12.49
CA VAL A 63 16.98 -6.56 -12.70
C VAL A 63 18.05 -7.57 -13.12
N TYR A 64 18.09 -8.73 -12.48
CA TYR A 64 19.00 -9.82 -12.84
C TYR A 64 18.80 -10.28 -14.30
N CYS A 65 17.53 -10.47 -14.70
CA CYS A 65 17.16 -10.81 -16.08
C CYS A 65 17.60 -9.73 -17.10
N LEU A 66 17.43 -8.45 -16.76
CA LEU A 66 17.78 -7.33 -17.64
C LEU A 66 19.30 -7.13 -17.80
N LEU A 67 20.08 -7.35 -16.72
CA LEU A 67 21.53 -7.17 -16.74
C LEU A 67 22.26 -8.29 -17.50
N ILE A 68 21.78 -9.52 -17.39
CA ILE A 68 22.48 -10.70 -17.91
C ILE A 68 22.27 -10.91 -19.41
N ARG A 69 21.20 -10.36 -20.01
CA ARG A 69 20.97 -10.30 -21.47
C ARG A 69 21.45 -11.55 -22.21
N THR A 70 21.02 -12.73 -21.79
CA THR A 70 21.30 -14.00 -22.47
C THR A 70 20.05 -14.52 -23.16
N THR A 71 20.14 -14.67 -24.48
CA THR A 71 19.16 -15.39 -25.31
C THR A 71 19.27 -16.89 -25.03
N TYR A 72 18.64 -17.37 -23.93
CA TYR A 72 18.26 -18.76 -23.56
C TYR A 72 18.28 -18.89 -22.01
N PRO A 73 17.28 -19.43 -21.30
CA PRO A 73 15.83 -19.50 -21.51
C PRO A 73 15.15 -18.36 -20.73
N LEU A 74 14.95 -17.19 -21.35
CA LEU A 74 14.35 -16.04 -20.65
C LEU A 74 12.86 -16.25 -20.33
N ASP A 75 12.16 -17.05 -21.13
CA ASP A 75 10.71 -17.25 -20.99
C ASP A 75 10.33 -17.90 -19.65
N SER A 76 11.12 -18.87 -19.17
CA SER A 76 10.90 -19.51 -17.87
C SER A 76 11.22 -18.55 -16.70
N LEU A 77 12.20 -17.67 -16.87
CA LEU A 77 12.56 -16.65 -15.87
C LEU A 77 11.44 -15.58 -15.78
N ILE A 78 10.95 -15.12 -16.92
CA ILE A 78 9.84 -14.15 -17.02
C ILE A 78 8.56 -14.74 -16.44
N GLY A 79 8.26 -16.02 -16.70
CA GLY A 79 7.14 -16.73 -16.08
C GLY A 79 7.28 -16.82 -14.54
N GLY A 80 8.51 -17.00 -14.04
CA GLY A 80 8.79 -16.98 -12.60
C GLY A 80 8.55 -15.60 -11.97
N ILE A 81 9.00 -14.53 -12.62
CA ILE A 81 8.74 -13.15 -12.19
C ILE A 81 7.24 -12.88 -12.18
N PHE A 82 6.52 -13.27 -13.25
CA PHE A 82 5.07 -13.09 -13.34
C PHE A 82 4.32 -13.82 -12.22
N CYS A 83 4.73 -15.05 -11.88
CA CYS A 83 4.15 -15.83 -10.79
C CYS A 83 4.27 -15.10 -9.43
N THR A 84 5.44 -14.52 -9.14
CA THR A 84 5.66 -13.78 -7.89
C THR A 84 4.85 -12.47 -7.82
N ILE A 85 4.74 -11.73 -8.93
CA ILE A 85 3.93 -10.51 -9.03
C ILE A 85 2.44 -10.84 -8.87
N GLY A 86 1.94 -11.85 -9.58
CA GLY A 86 0.54 -12.22 -9.51
C GLY A 86 0.14 -12.72 -8.12
N THR A 87 1.03 -13.45 -7.43
CA THR A 87 0.81 -13.81 -6.02
C THR A 87 0.71 -12.57 -5.12
N ALA A 88 1.56 -11.56 -5.32
CA ALA A 88 1.48 -10.30 -4.58
C ALA A 88 0.18 -9.52 -4.87
N LEU A 89 -0.27 -9.50 -6.14
CA LEU A 89 -1.52 -8.87 -6.55
C LEU A 89 -2.75 -9.55 -5.96
N LEU A 90 -2.77 -10.89 -5.94
CA LEU A 90 -3.86 -11.66 -5.32
C LEU A 90 -3.96 -11.35 -3.82
N VAL A 91 -2.84 -11.29 -3.11
CA VAL A 91 -2.83 -10.93 -1.68
C VAL A 91 -3.25 -9.46 -1.46
N SER A 92 -2.87 -8.56 -2.37
CA SER A 92 -3.35 -7.16 -2.35
C SER A 92 -4.87 -7.08 -2.52
N ALA A 93 -5.45 -7.88 -3.43
CA ALA A 93 -6.90 -7.97 -3.61
C ALA A 93 -7.60 -8.49 -2.35
N LEU A 94 -7.04 -9.49 -1.68
CA LEU A 94 -7.54 -9.97 -0.38
C LEU A 94 -7.48 -8.88 0.69
N ARG A 95 -6.40 -8.10 0.75
CA ARG A 95 -6.28 -6.97 1.70
C ARG A 95 -7.42 -5.96 1.53
N ILE A 96 -7.78 -5.64 0.29
CA ILE A 96 -8.87 -4.70 0.00
C ILE A 96 -10.22 -5.27 0.48
N GLN A 97 -10.48 -6.56 0.22
CA GLN A 97 -11.70 -7.24 0.67
C GLN A 97 -11.79 -7.31 2.21
N LEU A 98 -10.66 -7.51 2.90
CA LEU A 98 -10.60 -7.53 4.37
C LEU A 98 -10.72 -6.15 5.01
N THR A 99 -10.29 -5.09 4.31
CA THR A 99 -10.32 -3.71 4.85
C THR A 99 -11.69 -3.06 4.64
N CYS A 100 -12.39 -3.41 3.55
CA CYS A 100 -13.62 -2.74 3.12
C CYS A 100 -14.80 -3.70 2.91
N PRO A 101 -15.28 -4.42 3.95
CA PRO A 101 -16.40 -5.35 3.81
C PRO A 101 -17.73 -4.68 3.40
N SER A 102 -17.91 -3.38 3.68
CA SER A 102 -19.12 -2.63 3.29
C SER A 102 -19.29 -2.45 1.79
N TYR A 103 -18.22 -2.43 0.99
CA TYR A 103 -18.31 -2.24 -0.46
C TYR A 103 -18.77 -3.50 -1.20
N PHE A 104 -18.62 -4.68 -0.59
CA PHE A 104 -18.92 -5.96 -1.21
C PHE A 104 -20.28 -6.54 -0.82
N GLY A 105 -21.13 -5.76 -0.14
CA GLY A 105 -22.54 -6.11 0.12
C GLY A 105 -22.77 -7.50 0.73
N ASN A 106 -22.75 -7.63 2.06
CA ASN A 106 -23.05 -8.88 2.80
C ASN A 106 -22.32 -10.16 2.33
N VAL A 107 -21.28 -10.04 1.49
CA VAL A 107 -20.42 -11.17 1.15
C VAL A 107 -19.65 -11.55 2.42
N SER A 108 -19.88 -12.78 2.87
CA SER A 108 -19.22 -13.30 4.06
C SER A 108 -17.70 -13.29 3.84
N PRO A 109 -16.89 -12.86 4.82
CA PRO A 109 -15.42 -12.93 4.74
C PRO A 109 -14.90 -14.33 4.41
N LYS A 110 -15.68 -15.37 4.73
CA LYS A 110 -15.39 -16.78 4.41
C LYS A 110 -15.48 -17.06 2.91
N THR A 111 -16.45 -16.46 2.22
CA THR A 111 -16.63 -16.59 0.76
C THR A 111 -15.53 -15.85 0.02
N ALA A 112 -15.19 -14.62 0.46
CA ALA A 112 -14.07 -13.85 -0.07
C ALA A 112 -12.74 -14.63 0.02
N PHE A 113 -12.50 -15.30 1.14
CA PHE A 113 -11.32 -16.16 1.31
C PHE A 113 -11.36 -17.41 0.42
N SER A 114 -12.53 -18.04 0.28
CA SER A 114 -12.75 -19.16 -0.65
C SER A 114 -12.42 -18.78 -2.09
N ASP A 115 -12.96 -17.66 -2.58
CA ASP A 115 -12.73 -17.18 -3.94
C ASP A 115 -11.27 -16.82 -4.17
N PHE A 116 -10.61 -16.25 -3.15
CA PHE A 116 -9.17 -16.01 -3.18
C PHE A 116 -8.37 -17.31 -3.33
N VAL A 117 -8.67 -18.36 -2.55
CA VAL A 117 -7.95 -19.65 -2.64
C VAL A 117 -8.17 -20.32 -4.00
N ILE A 118 -9.41 -20.31 -4.50
CA ILE A 118 -9.73 -20.84 -5.83
C ILE A 118 -8.96 -20.07 -6.91
N CYS A 119 -8.95 -18.73 -6.82
CA CYS A 119 -8.20 -17.87 -7.73
C CYS A 119 -6.69 -18.16 -7.67
N CYS A 120 -6.12 -18.33 -6.47
CA CYS A 120 -4.72 -18.72 -6.30
C CYS A 120 -4.41 -20.05 -6.96
N ILE A 121 -5.25 -21.07 -6.79
CA ILE A 121 -5.04 -22.39 -7.40
C ILE A 121 -5.05 -22.29 -8.93
N VAL A 122 -6.05 -21.61 -9.51
CA VAL A 122 -6.14 -21.39 -10.97
C VAL A 122 -4.93 -20.61 -11.48
N PHE A 123 -4.50 -19.59 -10.74
CA PHE A 123 -3.33 -18.79 -11.08
C PHE A 123 -2.04 -19.63 -11.09
N PHE A 124 -1.81 -20.46 -10.06
CA PHE A 124 -0.64 -21.35 -10.02
C PHE A 124 -0.66 -22.39 -11.14
N ILE A 125 -1.83 -22.95 -11.48
CA ILE A 125 -1.97 -23.88 -12.62
C ILE A 125 -1.65 -23.16 -13.94
N GLY A 126 -2.13 -21.93 -14.12
CA GLY A 126 -1.82 -21.11 -15.28
C GLY A 126 -0.33 -20.78 -15.39
N CYS A 127 0.30 -20.39 -14.29
CA CYS A 127 1.75 -20.15 -14.24
C CYS A 127 2.56 -21.41 -14.53
N ALA A 128 2.19 -22.57 -13.97
CA ALA A 128 2.85 -23.83 -14.24
C ALA A 128 2.76 -24.22 -15.73
N SER A 129 1.63 -23.92 -16.38
CA SER A 129 1.41 -24.20 -17.81
C SER A 129 2.19 -23.25 -18.74
N VAL A 130 2.44 -22.01 -18.30
CA VAL A 130 3.26 -21.03 -19.04
C VAL A 130 4.76 -21.28 -18.88
N LEU A 131 5.16 -21.98 -17.81
CA LEU A 131 6.55 -22.28 -17.47
C LEU A 131 7.08 -23.58 -18.10
N VAL A 132 6.19 -24.47 -18.55
CA VAL A 132 6.47 -25.73 -19.27
C VAL A 132 6.47 -25.48 -20.78
#